data_AF-A0A444U8V0-F1
#
_entry.id   AF-A0A444U8V0-F1
#
_cell.length_a   1.000
_cell.length_b   1.000
_cell.length_c   1.000
_cell.angle_alpha   90.00
_cell.angle_beta   90.00
_cell.angle_gamma   90.00
#
_symmetry.space_group_name_H-M   'P 1'
#
loop_
_entity.id
_entity.type
_entity.pdbx_description
1 polymer ?
#
loop_
_entity_poly.entity_id
_entity_poly.type
_entity_poly.pdbx_seq_one_letter_code
_entity_poly.pdbx_strand_id
1 'polypeptide(L)'
;MGRVIRGQRKGAGSVFKAHVKHRKGAAKLRAVDFAERYGYIKGIVKDIIHDPGRGAPLAKVAFRDPYRFKKRTELFIAAEGIHTGQFIYCGKKGVVAGGGRIDKPILKAGRAYHKYKAKRNCWPRVRGVAMNPVEHPFGGGNHQHIGKPSTIRRDAPAGRKVGLIAARRTGRLRGTKTVSDKEN
;
A
#
# COMPACT_ATOMS: atom_id res chain seq x y z
N MET A 1 -5.32 10.88 -33.94
CA MET A 1 -5.77 11.10 -32.55
C MET A 1 -5.37 9.89 -31.70
N GLY A 2 -4.70 10.06 -30.56
CA GLY A 2 -4.17 8.96 -29.73
C GLY A 2 -5.19 8.38 -28.74
N ARG A 3 -4.96 7.17 -28.21
CA ARG A 3 -5.80 6.57 -27.14
C ARG A 3 -5.35 7.02 -25.75
N VAL A 4 -6.30 7.03 -24.80
CA VAL A 4 -6.04 7.34 -23.39
C VAL A 4 -5.24 6.21 -22.73
N ILE A 5 -4.06 6.53 -22.20
CA ILE A 5 -3.15 5.52 -21.65
C ILE A 5 -3.67 4.94 -20.34
N ARG A 6 -3.26 3.71 -20.01
CA ARG A 6 -3.62 3.05 -18.73
C ARG A 6 -3.30 3.90 -17.50
N GLY A 7 -2.23 4.70 -17.54
CA GLY A 7 -1.87 5.62 -16.45
C GLY A 7 -2.98 6.63 -16.13
N GLN A 8 -3.60 7.21 -17.16
CA GLN A 8 -4.70 8.17 -17.03
C GLN A 8 -5.99 7.47 -16.58
N ARG A 9 -6.31 6.32 -17.19
CA ARG A 9 -7.56 5.56 -16.90
C ARG A 9 -7.70 5.12 -15.44
N LYS A 10 -6.59 4.97 -14.70
CA LYS A 10 -6.60 4.60 -13.28
C LYS A 10 -7.28 5.63 -12.37
N GLY A 11 -7.36 6.90 -12.78
CA GLY A 11 -8.01 7.97 -12.01
C GLY A 11 -9.53 8.03 -12.18
N ALA A 12 -10.08 7.48 -13.26
CA ALA A 12 -11.50 7.63 -13.63
C ALA A 12 -12.48 6.81 -12.76
N GLY A 13 -11.99 5.96 -11.85
CA GLY A 13 -12.87 5.21 -10.94
C GLY A 13 -13.75 4.15 -11.61
N SER A 14 -13.33 3.56 -12.74
CA SER A 14 -14.03 2.43 -13.36
C SER A 14 -13.41 1.10 -12.92
N VAL A 15 -12.85 0.33 -13.85
CA VAL A 15 -12.24 -1.01 -13.65
C VAL A 15 -11.09 -1.01 -12.63
N PHE A 16 -10.50 0.15 -12.33
CA PHE A 16 -9.36 0.29 -11.43
C PHE A 16 -9.73 0.62 -9.97
N LYS A 17 -11.03 0.59 -9.61
CA LYS A 17 -11.49 0.72 -8.23
C LYS A 17 -10.94 -0.41 -7.35
N ALA A 18 -10.81 -0.12 -6.06
CA ALA A 18 -10.40 -1.13 -5.08
C ALA A 18 -11.54 -2.15 -4.86
N HIS A 19 -11.21 -3.42 -4.74
CA HIS A 19 -12.18 -4.45 -4.36
C HIS A 19 -12.42 -4.38 -2.85
N VAL A 20 -13.56 -3.82 -2.44
CA VAL A 20 -13.84 -3.50 -1.03
C VAL A 20 -14.82 -4.43 -0.33
N LYS A 21 -15.54 -5.30 -1.05
CA LYS A 21 -16.62 -6.16 -0.52
C LYS A 21 -16.24 -6.95 0.74
N HIS A 22 -15.03 -7.50 0.80
CA HIS A 22 -14.57 -8.35 1.92
C HIS A 22 -13.63 -7.65 2.89
N ARG A 23 -13.44 -6.33 2.75
CA ARG A 23 -12.58 -5.54 3.64
C ARG A 23 -13.23 -5.48 5.02
N LYS A 24 -12.48 -5.82 6.06
CA LYS A 24 -13.00 -5.88 7.44
C LYS A 24 -13.17 -4.50 8.07
N GLY A 25 -12.42 -3.51 7.59
CA GLY A 25 -12.56 -2.13 8.01
C GLY A 25 -11.28 -1.32 7.83
N ALA A 26 -11.35 -0.04 8.18
CA ALA A 26 -10.17 0.81 8.25
C ALA A 26 -9.37 0.43 9.50
N ALA A 27 -8.15 -0.07 9.31
CA ALA A 27 -7.19 -0.16 10.39
C ALA A 27 -6.70 1.25 10.72
N LYS A 28 -7.00 1.71 11.93
CA LYS A 28 -6.66 3.05 12.40
C LYS A 28 -6.32 2.98 13.88
N LEU A 29 -5.50 3.93 14.32
CA LEU A 29 -5.41 4.21 15.74
C LEU A 29 -6.73 4.81 16.21
N ARG A 30 -6.96 4.78 17.52
CA ARG A 30 -8.07 5.49 18.13
C ARG A 30 -7.97 6.99 17.86
N ALA A 31 -9.11 7.66 17.99
CA ALA A 31 -9.11 9.11 18.07
C ALA A 31 -8.40 9.51 19.37
N VAL A 32 -7.41 10.40 19.25
CA VAL A 32 -6.60 10.88 20.37
C VAL A 32 -7.48 11.68 21.33
N ASP A 33 -7.77 11.08 22.48
CA ASP A 33 -8.56 11.67 23.57
C ASP A 33 -7.66 12.16 24.71
N PHE A 34 -8.26 12.74 25.75
CA PHE A 34 -7.52 13.22 26.92
C PHE A 34 -6.71 12.10 27.60
N ALA A 35 -7.27 10.88 27.61
CA ALA A 35 -6.64 9.72 28.23
C ALA A 35 -5.36 9.28 27.48
N GLU A 36 -5.34 9.34 26.15
CA GLU A 36 -4.12 9.05 25.38
C GLU A 36 -3.08 10.18 25.40
N ARG A 37 -3.49 11.43 25.66
CA ARG A 37 -2.56 12.59 25.75
C ARG A 37 -1.81 12.67 27.08
N TYR A 38 -2.52 12.46 28.19
CA TYR A 38 -1.98 12.67 29.54
C TYR A 38 -1.83 11.38 30.35
N GLY A 39 -2.28 10.25 29.82
CA GLY A 39 -2.21 8.96 30.50
C GLY A 39 -2.15 7.78 29.53
N TYR A 40 -2.85 6.70 29.88
CA TYR A 40 -2.99 5.54 29.03
C TYR A 40 -4.42 4.99 29.11
N ILE A 41 -4.85 4.32 28.04
CA ILE A 41 -6.11 3.58 28.04
C ILE A 41 -5.87 2.11 27.71
N LYS A 42 -6.45 1.26 28.55
CA LYS A 42 -6.35 -0.20 28.46
C LYS A 42 -7.45 -0.74 27.55
N GLY A 43 -7.06 -1.49 26.53
CA GLY A 43 -7.93 -2.27 25.66
C GLY A 43 -7.61 -3.75 25.79
N ILE A 44 -8.58 -4.60 25.45
CA ILE A 44 -8.39 -6.05 25.36
C ILE A 44 -8.48 -6.50 23.91
N VAL A 45 -7.51 -7.31 23.46
CA VAL A 45 -7.57 -7.96 22.15
C VAL A 45 -8.67 -9.01 22.20
N LYS A 46 -9.74 -8.77 21.44
CA LYS A 46 -10.83 -9.73 21.30
C LYS A 46 -10.50 -10.80 20.27
N ASP A 47 -9.88 -10.40 19.17
CA ASP A 47 -9.60 -11.30 18.06
C ASP A 47 -8.47 -10.75 17.18
N ILE A 48 -7.77 -11.63 16.47
CA ILE A 48 -6.75 -11.28 15.47
C ILE A 48 -7.20 -11.82 14.12
N ILE A 49 -7.64 -10.91 13.24
CA ILE A 49 -8.32 -11.26 12.00
C ILE A 49 -7.44 -10.97 10.78
N HIS A 50 -7.60 -11.79 9.75
CA HIS A 50 -7.06 -11.50 8.42
C HIS A 50 -7.99 -10.55 7.65
N ASP A 51 -7.47 -9.42 7.18
CA ASP A 51 -8.17 -8.49 6.28
C ASP A 51 -7.68 -8.65 4.84
N PRO A 52 -8.53 -9.14 3.90
CA PRO A 52 -8.15 -9.33 2.50
C PRO A 52 -7.50 -8.07 1.90
N GLY A 53 -6.31 -8.26 1.32
CA GLY A 53 -5.53 -7.16 0.72
C GLY A 53 -4.50 -6.52 1.67
N ARG A 54 -4.54 -6.80 2.97
CA ARG A 54 -3.44 -6.49 3.92
C ARG A 54 -2.52 -7.70 4.08
N GLY A 55 -1.23 -7.40 4.24
CA GLY A 55 -0.23 -8.40 4.61
C GLY A 55 -0.16 -8.61 6.12
N ALA A 56 -0.29 -7.53 6.88
CA ALA A 56 -0.37 -7.57 8.33
C ALA A 56 -1.80 -7.96 8.79
N PRO A 57 -1.94 -8.78 9.84
CA PRO A 57 -3.24 -9.04 10.46
C PRO A 57 -3.78 -7.80 11.17
N LEU A 58 -5.08 -7.79 11.44
CA LEU A 58 -5.74 -6.76 12.24
C LEU A 58 -6.05 -7.30 13.63
N ALA A 59 -5.80 -6.49 14.65
CA ALA A 59 -6.25 -6.77 16.01
C ALA A 59 -7.58 -6.05 16.24
N LYS A 60 -8.63 -6.82 16.58
CA LYS A 60 -9.92 -6.29 17.04
C LYS A 60 -9.81 -6.03 18.53
N VAL A 61 -9.71 -4.77 18.93
CA VAL A 61 -9.46 -4.37 20.31
C VAL A 61 -10.69 -3.68 20.87
N ALA A 62 -11.15 -4.16 22.02
CA ALA A 62 -12.28 -3.58 22.74
C ALA A 62 -11.77 -2.67 23.87
N PHE A 63 -12.22 -1.42 23.86
CA PHE A 63 -11.97 -0.45 24.92
C PHE A 63 -13.28 -0.08 25.62
N ARG A 64 -13.18 0.33 26.88
CA ARG A 64 -14.27 1.07 27.54
C ARG A 64 -14.22 2.52 27.08
N ASP A 65 -15.37 3.07 26.72
CA ASP A 65 -15.47 4.49 26.41
C ASP A 65 -15.28 5.32 27.70
N PRO A 66 -14.43 6.37 27.67
CA PRO A 66 -14.12 7.16 28.87
C PRO A 66 -15.28 8.06 29.33
N TYR A 67 -16.23 8.39 28.45
CA TYR A 67 -17.31 9.33 28.73
C TYR A 67 -18.70 8.68 28.81
N ARG A 68 -18.88 7.48 28.26
CA ARG A 68 -20.19 6.82 28.18
C ARG A 68 -20.11 5.33 28.56
N PHE A 69 -21.20 4.76 29.05
CA PHE A 69 -21.30 3.32 29.30
C PHE A 69 -21.46 2.53 27.99
N LYS A 70 -20.39 2.45 27.20
CA LYS A 70 -20.32 1.66 25.97
C LYS A 70 -18.92 1.08 25.75
N LYS A 71 -18.84 -0.02 25.00
CA LYS A 71 -17.58 -0.60 24.55
C LYS A 71 -17.30 -0.14 23.13
N ARG A 72 -16.14 0.49 22.89
CA ARG A 72 -15.67 0.82 21.54
C ARG A 72 -14.80 -0.30 21.03
N THR A 73 -15.19 -0.87 19.90
CA THR A 73 -14.37 -1.87 19.21
C THR A 73 -13.65 -1.19 18.06
N GLU A 74 -12.33 -1.24 18.09
CA GLU A 74 -11.46 -0.59 17.11
C GLU A 74 -10.58 -1.65 16.44
N LEU A 75 -10.21 -1.41 15.17
CA LEU A 75 -9.37 -2.30 14.39
C LEU A 75 -7.98 -1.69 14.27
N PHE A 76 -7.00 -2.30 14.92
CA PHE A 76 -5.59 -1.92 14.84
C PHE A 76 -4.87 -2.77 13.82
N ILE A 77 -3.73 -2.28 13.33
CA ILE A 77 -2.74 -3.19 12.77
C ILE A 77 -2.18 -3.98 13.96
N ALA A 78 -2.20 -5.31 13.88
CA ALA A 78 -1.59 -6.14 14.90
C ALA A 78 -0.10 -5.75 15.07
N ALA A 79 0.46 -5.88 16.27
CA ALA A 79 1.91 -5.89 16.53
C ALA A 79 2.42 -7.34 16.59
N GLU A 80 3.67 -7.60 16.21
CA GLU A 80 4.20 -8.96 16.23
C GLU A 80 4.22 -9.46 17.68
N GLY A 81 3.85 -10.73 17.90
CA GLY A 81 3.69 -11.29 19.25
C GLY A 81 2.38 -10.91 19.95
N ILE A 82 1.46 -10.20 19.29
CA ILE A 82 0.15 -9.92 19.87
C ILE A 82 -0.69 -11.21 19.94
N HIS A 83 -1.38 -11.45 21.06
CA HIS A 83 -2.24 -12.62 21.25
C HIS A 83 -3.66 -12.24 21.69
N THR A 84 -4.62 -13.15 21.50
CA THR A 84 -6.00 -12.95 21.96
C THR A 84 -6.04 -12.89 23.48
N GLY A 85 -6.89 -12.02 24.03
CA GLY A 85 -6.97 -11.75 25.46
C GLY A 85 -5.88 -10.81 25.99
N GLN A 86 -4.85 -10.47 25.21
CA GLN A 86 -3.81 -9.54 25.64
C GLN A 86 -4.38 -8.16 25.93
N PHE A 87 -3.85 -7.53 26.98
CA PHE A 87 -4.11 -6.12 27.24
C PHE A 87 -3.16 -5.25 26.42
N ILE A 88 -3.74 -4.35 25.63
CA ILE A 88 -3.01 -3.31 24.91
C ILE A 88 -3.19 -2.00 25.64
N TYR A 89 -2.10 -1.27 25.80
CA TYR A 89 -2.11 0.09 26.32
C TYR A 89 -1.86 1.04 25.16
N CYS A 90 -2.82 1.91 24.87
CA CYS A 90 -2.63 2.99 23.90
C CYS A 90 -2.07 4.22 24.63
N GLY A 91 -0.91 4.66 24.14
CA GLY A 91 -0.06 5.72 24.68
C GLY A 91 1.16 5.91 23.78
N LYS A 92 2.23 6.57 24.26
CA LYS A 92 3.31 7.15 23.43
C LYS A 92 4.21 6.18 22.60
N LYS A 93 4.08 4.83 22.63
CA LYS A 93 5.08 3.91 21.99
C LYS A 93 4.50 2.59 21.38
N GLY A 94 5.09 2.09 20.26
CA GLY A 94 4.87 0.73 19.69
C GLY A 94 5.41 0.47 18.25
N VAL A 95 5.57 -0.81 17.84
CA VAL A 95 6.02 -1.30 16.49
C VAL A 95 4.93 -2.17 15.82
N VAL A 96 4.89 -2.22 14.46
CA VAL A 96 3.84 -2.87 13.64
C VAL A 96 4.15 -4.36 13.33
N ALA A 97 3.14 -5.26 13.32
CA ALA A 97 3.29 -6.70 12.99
C ALA A 97 3.45 -6.98 11.50
N GLY A 98 3.86 -8.21 11.21
CA GLY A 98 3.77 -8.81 9.88
C GLY A 98 4.95 -8.43 9.00
N GLY A 99 6.10 -8.15 9.62
CA GLY A 99 7.40 -8.11 8.96
C GLY A 99 7.74 -9.44 8.27
N GLY A 100 8.74 -9.44 7.40
CA GLY A 100 9.24 -10.66 6.74
C GLY A 100 8.39 -11.23 5.59
N ARG A 101 7.13 -10.82 5.43
CA ARG A 101 6.25 -11.35 4.35
C ARG A 101 6.80 -11.12 2.92
N ILE A 102 7.61 -10.08 2.73
CA ILE A 102 8.17 -9.72 1.41
C ILE A 102 9.40 -10.54 1.03
N ASP A 103 10.03 -11.21 2.00
CA ASP A 103 11.29 -11.92 1.81
C ASP A 103 11.08 -13.23 1.05
N LYS A 104 9.92 -13.88 1.24
CA LYS A 104 9.55 -15.09 0.49
C LYS A 104 9.23 -14.74 -0.97
N PRO A 105 9.95 -15.31 -1.96
CA PRO A 105 9.68 -15.04 -3.37
C PRO A 105 8.31 -15.60 -3.80
N ILE A 106 7.65 -14.89 -4.71
CA ILE A 106 6.41 -15.36 -5.36
C ILE A 106 6.80 -16.14 -6.62
N LEU A 107 6.78 -17.47 -6.53
CA LEU A 107 7.26 -18.36 -7.60
C LEU A 107 6.25 -18.59 -8.74
N LYS A 108 4.94 -18.47 -8.46
CA LYS A 108 3.86 -18.78 -9.42
C LYS A 108 3.01 -17.56 -9.74
N ALA A 109 2.65 -17.39 -11.02
CA ALA A 109 1.74 -16.32 -11.47
C ALA A 109 0.37 -16.39 -10.77
N GLY A 110 -0.17 -17.59 -10.54
CA GLY A 110 -1.44 -17.77 -9.81
C GLY A 110 -1.42 -17.21 -8.39
N ARG A 111 -0.30 -17.32 -7.66
CA ARG A 111 -0.16 -16.71 -6.31
C ARG A 111 -0.20 -15.18 -6.40
N ALA A 112 0.38 -14.59 -7.45
CA ALA A 112 0.29 -13.16 -7.70
C ALA A 112 -1.14 -12.73 -8.07
N TYR A 113 -1.84 -13.52 -8.89
CA TYR A 113 -3.25 -13.29 -9.22
C TYR A 113 -4.11 -13.18 -7.96
N HIS A 114 -4.08 -14.18 -7.06
CA HIS A 114 -4.88 -14.13 -5.82
C HIS A 114 -4.47 -12.98 -4.89
N LYS A 115 -3.17 -12.63 -4.84
CA LYS A 115 -2.67 -11.46 -4.10
C LYS A 115 -3.27 -10.14 -4.61
N TYR A 116 -3.40 -9.97 -5.92
CA TYR A 116 -3.95 -8.75 -6.53
C TYR A 116 -5.48 -8.78 -6.66
N LYS A 117 -6.11 -9.96 -6.64
CA LYS A 117 -7.58 -10.14 -6.61
C LYS A 117 -8.21 -9.47 -5.38
N ALA A 118 -7.51 -9.48 -4.24
CA ALA A 118 -7.96 -8.79 -3.03
C ALA A 118 -7.63 -7.28 -3.01
N LYS A 119 -6.93 -6.78 -4.03
CA LYS A 119 -6.57 -5.36 -4.19
C LYS A 119 -7.29 -4.79 -5.41
N ARG A 120 -6.98 -3.56 -5.79
CA ARG A 120 -7.44 -3.02 -7.08
C ARG A 120 -6.86 -3.81 -8.24
N ASN A 121 -7.59 -3.84 -9.35
CA ASN A 121 -7.11 -4.42 -10.60
C ASN A 121 -5.82 -3.72 -11.08
N CYS A 122 -4.67 -4.38 -10.96
CA CYS A 122 -3.38 -3.83 -11.38
C CYS A 122 -2.34 -4.87 -11.82
N TRP A 123 -2.80 -6.09 -12.07
CA TRP A 123 -2.02 -7.23 -12.53
C TRP A 123 -2.87 -8.05 -13.51
N PRO A 124 -2.33 -8.54 -14.64
CA PRO A 124 -0.94 -8.46 -15.09
C PRO A 124 -0.54 -7.06 -15.59
N ARG A 125 0.78 -6.81 -15.72
CA ARG A 125 1.32 -5.54 -16.22
C ARG A 125 1.98 -5.72 -17.58
N VAL A 126 1.29 -5.30 -18.64
CA VAL A 126 1.88 -5.20 -19.98
C VAL A 126 2.91 -4.06 -20.02
N ARG A 127 4.07 -4.31 -20.64
CA ARG A 127 5.16 -3.34 -20.87
C ARG A 127 4.73 -2.32 -21.93
N GLY A 128 5.08 -1.05 -21.77
CA GLY A 128 4.69 0.00 -22.72
C GLY A 128 5.25 -0.16 -24.13
N VAL A 129 6.42 -0.81 -24.26
CA VAL A 129 7.08 -1.10 -25.56
C VAL A 129 6.37 -2.22 -26.33
N ALA A 130 5.64 -3.10 -25.64
CA ALA A 130 4.87 -4.16 -26.28
C ALA A 130 3.50 -3.68 -26.79
N MET A 131 3.19 -2.38 -26.66
CA MET A 131 1.93 -1.78 -27.08
C MET A 131 2.11 -1.09 -28.43
N ASN A 132 1.00 -0.80 -29.12
CA ASN A 132 1.00 0.00 -30.34
C ASN A 132 1.27 1.49 -30.02
N PRO A 133 1.78 2.29 -30.98
CA PRO A 133 2.05 3.73 -30.78
C PRO A 133 0.83 4.51 -30.27
N VAL A 134 -0.36 4.08 -30.68
CA VAL A 134 -1.64 4.68 -30.30
C VAL A 134 -1.95 4.51 -28.81
N GLU A 135 -1.46 3.44 -28.17
CA GLU A 135 -1.81 3.06 -26.79
C GLU A 135 -0.80 3.50 -25.74
N HIS A 136 0.48 3.67 -26.12
CA HIS A 136 1.53 4.07 -25.20
C HIS A 136 2.61 4.88 -25.90
N PRO A 137 3.16 5.94 -25.28
CA PRO A 137 4.23 6.74 -25.88
C PRO A 137 5.53 5.97 -26.17
N PHE A 138 5.69 4.76 -25.66
CA PHE A 138 6.87 3.90 -25.89
C PHE A 138 6.55 2.74 -26.83
N GLY A 139 5.31 2.66 -27.31
CA GLY A 139 4.85 1.56 -28.16
C GLY A 139 5.15 1.80 -29.63
N GLY A 140 5.20 0.71 -30.41
CA GLY A 140 5.40 0.71 -31.84
C GLY A 140 6.83 0.43 -32.32
N GLY A 141 7.01 0.64 -33.63
CA GLY A 141 8.24 0.32 -34.35
C GLY A 141 8.33 -1.15 -34.75
N ASN A 142 9.26 -1.45 -35.67
CA ASN A 142 9.55 -2.82 -36.11
C ASN A 142 10.33 -3.61 -35.05
N HIS A 143 11.13 -2.91 -34.22
CA HIS A 143 11.87 -3.48 -33.10
C HIS A 143 11.37 -2.91 -31.78
N GLN A 144 11.32 -3.73 -30.73
CA GLN A 144 10.89 -3.31 -29.40
C GLN A 144 11.95 -2.43 -28.71
N HIS A 145 11.81 -1.12 -28.81
CA HIS A 145 12.65 -0.14 -28.13
C HIS A 145 11.86 1.12 -27.75
N ILE A 146 12.42 1.98 -26.90
CA ILE A 146 11.72 3.20 -26.42
C ILE A 146 11.78 4.33 -27.47
N GLY A 147 12.86 4.40 -28.24
CA GLY A 147 13.08 5.41 -29.31
C GLY A 147 13.33 6.84 -28.83
N LYS A 148 13.13 7.13 -27.54
CA LYS A 148 13.35 8.44 -26.92
C LYS A 148 13.82 8.30 -25.47
N PRO A 149 14.36 9.36 -24.84
CA PRO A 149 14.74 9.31 -23.43
C PRO A 149 13.56 8.89 -22.55
N SER A 150 13.80 7.92 -21.67
CA SER A 150 12.78 7.41 -20.73
C SER A 150 12.58 8.32 -19.52
N THR A 151 13.44 9.32 -19.33
CA THR A 151 13.35 10.36 -18.31
C THR A 151 12.42 11.49 -18.76
N ILE A 152 11.37 11.76 -17.99
CA ILE A 152 10.37 12.78 -18.32
C ILE A 152 10.33 13.87 -17.26
N ARG A 153 10.08 15.13 -17.67
CA ARG A 153 9.93 16.26 -16.75
C ARG A 153 8.65 16.13 -15.90
N ARG A 154 8.65 16.78 -14.73
CA ARG A 154 7.53 16.75 -13.76
C ARG A 154 6.27 17.43 -14.29
N ASP A 155 6.45 18.49 -15.06
CA ASP A 155 5.43 19.33 -15.72
C ASP A 155 4.83 18.70 -16.98
N ALA A 156 5.34 17.54 -17.44
CA ALA A 156 4.82 16.87 -18.63
C ALA A 156 3.29 16.62 -18.54
N PRO A 157 2.55 16.78 -19.65
CA PRO A 157 1.10 16.61 -19.65
C PRO A 157 0.69 15.17 -19.38
N ALA A 158 -0.57 15.00 -18.95
CA ALA A 158 -1.19 13.68 -18.82
C ALA A 158 -1.13 12.93 -20.16
N GLY A 159 -0.75 11.66 -20.15
CA GLY A 159 -0.52 10.88 -21.38
C GLY A 159 0.93 10.88 -21.85
N ARG A 160 1.67 11.98 -21.67
CA ARG A 160 3.12 12.06 -21.97
C ARG A 160 4.01 11.70 -20.78
N LYS A 161 3.48 11.84 -19.55
CA LYS A 161 4.17 11.52 -18.29
C LYS A 161 4.30 10.01 -18.06
N VAL A 162 5.17 9.36 -18.81
CA VAL A 162 5.50 7.92 -18.73
C VAL A 162 7.01 7.71 -18.63
N GLY A 163 7.45 6.60 -18.03
CA GLY A 163 8.86 6.30 -17.79
C GLY A 163 9.33 6.74 -16.39
N LEU A 164 10.57 7.24 -16.31
CA LEU A 164 11.20 7.72 -15.09
C LEU A 164 10.86 9.21 -14.90
N ILE A 165 9.88 9.49 -14.03
CA ILE A 165 9.35 10.85 -13.84
C ILE A 165 10.26 11.64 -12.91
N ALA A 166 10.82 12.75 -13.41
CA ALA A 166 11.68 13.67 -12.68
C ALA A 166 12.84 12.96 -11.96
N ALA A 167 13.40 11.92 -12.58
CA ALA A 167 14.51 11.17 -12.03
C ALA A 167 15.77 12.06 -11.99
N ARG A 168 16.29 12.30 -10.78
CA ARG A 168 17.55 13.04 -10.56
C ARG A 168 18.79 12.23 -10.94
N ARG A 169 18.69 10.90 -10.80
CA ARG A 169 19.75 9.93 -11.13
C ARG A 169 19.10 8.67 -11.70
N THR A 170 19.76 8.05 -12.66
CA THR A 170 19.38 6.76 -13.25
C THR A 170 20.52 5.74 -13.08
N GLY A 171 20.27 4.47 -13.43
CA GLY A 171 21.25 3.39 -13.28
C GLY A 171 21.23 2.69 -11.92
N ARG A 172 21.96 1.57 -11.82
CA ARG A 172 22.09 0.80 -10.56
C ARG A 172 23.12 1.47 -9.66
N LEU A 173 22.75 1.76 -8.42
CA LEU A 173 23.70 2.20 -7.40
C LEU A 173 24.64 1.02 -7.07
N ARG A 174 25.96 1.23 -7.25
CA ARG A 174 27.02 0.31 -6.82
C ARG A 174 27.77 1.00 -5.67
N GLY A 175 27.86 0.35 -4.51
CA GLY A 175 28.39 0.92 -3.23
C GLY A 175 27.38 0.88 -2.08
N THR A 176 27.82 1.16 -0.85
CA THR A 176 26.96 1.24 0.35
C THR A 176 26.14 2.53 0.34
N LYS A 177 24.84 2.41 0.67
CA LYS A 177 24.03 3.58 1.04
C LYS A 177 24.52 4.07 2.39
N THR A 178 25.08 5.27 2.48
CA THR A 178 25.05 6.03 3.72
C THR A 178 23.60 6.39 3.98
N VAL A 179 22.91 5.60 4.79
CA VAL A 179 21.65 6.03 5.40
C VAL A 179 22.07 7.10 6.39
N SER A 180 21.80 8.37 6.08
CA SER A 180 21.89 9.42 7.10
C SER A 180 20.76 9.14 8.08
N ASP A 181 21.05 8.45 9.17
CA ASP A 181 20.13 8.35 10.29
C ASP A 181 19.89 9.78 10.79
N LYS A 182 18.72 10.33 10.52
CA LYS A 182 18.26 11.53 11.20
C LYS A 182 17.83 11.08 12.59
N GLU A 183 18.76 11.15 13.55
CA GLU A 183 18.43 11.14 14.97
C GLU A 183 17.46 12.31 15.23
N ASN A 184 16.27 11.97 15.70
CA ASN A 184 15.32 12.85 16.37
C ASN A 184 14.64 12.01 17.47
#